data_AF-A0A527YQP8-F1
#
_entry.id   AF-A0A527YQP8-F1
#
_cell.length_a   1.000
_cell.length_b   1.000
_cell.length_c   1.000
_cell.angle_alpha   90.00
_cell.angle_beta   90.00
_cell.angle_gamma   90.00
#
_symmetry.space_group_name_H-M   'P 1'
#
loop_
_entity.id
_entity.type
_entity.pdbx_description
1 polymer ?
#
loop_
_entity_poly.entity_id
_entity_poly.type
_entity_poly.pdbx_seq_one_letter_code
_entity_poly.pdbx_strand_id
1 'polypeptide(L)'
;MDEAALWQLMNAARDRMNFAQKKLWDAIRINPEKWTHHSLDDRENGIWVVALIGRSVVSYNDFEHGFDRSSFIKYGEISELGWGQADLDVTVQHILNELEIGHPTAPRVSSP
;
A
#
# COMPACT_ATOMS: atom_id res chain seq x y z
N MET A 1 -3.09 -4.69 13.84
CA MET A 1 -3.08 -5.96 13.09
C MET A 1 -1.79 -6.73 13.41
N ASP A 2 -1.84 -8.05 13.52
CA ASP A 2 -0.62 -8.89 13.54
C ASP A 2 -0.25 -9.36 12.12
N GLU A 3 0.96 -9.89 11.96
CA GLU A 3 1.45 -10.30 10.64
C GLU A 3 0.60 -11.42 10.02
N ALA A 4 0.15 -12.38 10.83
CA ALA A 4 -0.63 -13.52 10.36
C ALA A 4 -1.98 -13.08 9.78
N ALA A 5 -2.67 -12.17 10.45
CA ALA A 5 -3.93 -11.62 9.97
C ALA A 5 -3.73 -10.75 8.71
N LEU A 6 -2.64 -10.01 8.62
CA LEU A 6 -2.29 -9.29 7.38
C LEU A 6 -2.05 -10.25 6.21
N TRP A 7 -1.36 -11.36 6.44
CA TRP A 7 -1.19 -12.42 5.43
C TRP A 7 -2.53 -12.98 4.95
N GLN A 8 -3.50 -13.18 5.84
CA GLN A 8 -4.84 -13.63 5.45
C GLN A 8 -5.54 -12.61 4.54
N LEU A 9 -5.46 -11.31 4.87
CA LEU A 9 -6.01 -10.25 4.02
C LEU A 9 -5.36 -10.22 2.64
N MET A 10 -4.03 -10.31 2.57
CA MET A 10 -3.28 -10.34 1.31
C MET A 10 -3.66 -11.54 0.44
N ASN A 11 -3.79 -12.72 1.04
CA ASN A 11 -4.18 -13.94 0.32
C ASN A 11 -5.61 -13.85 -0.20
N ALA A 12 -6.56 -13.41 0.63
CA ALA A 12 -7.96 -13.23 0.24
C ALA A 12 -8.11 -12.21 -0.89
N ALA A 13 -7.37 -11.11 -0.84
CA ALA A 13 -7.36 -10.12 -1.92
C ALA A 13 -6.73 -10.68 -3.20
N ARG A 14 -5.61 -11.39 -3.10
CA ARG A 14 -4.98 -12.03 -4.25
C ARG A 14 -5.91 -13.03 -4.93
N ASP A 15 -6.76 -13.73 -4.21
CA ASP A 15 -7.74 -14.65 -4.81
C ASP A 15 -8.76 -13.93 -5.70
N ARG A 16 -9.17 -12.71 -5.31
CA ARG A 16 -10.09 -11.85 -6.08
C ARG A 16 -9.44 -11.18 -7.29
N MET A 17 -8.12 -11.03 -7.30
CA MET A 17 -7.40 -10.41 -8.41
C MET A 17 -7.55 -11.17 -9.73
N ASN A 18 -7.75 -10.42 -10.82
CA ASN A 18 -7.65 -10.92 -12.19
C ASN A 18 -6.20 -11.25 -12.57
N PHE A 19 -6.01 -11.82 -13.76
CA PHE A 19 -4.68 -12.27 -14.21
C PHE A 19 -3.64 -11.14 -14.33
N ALA A 20 -4.04 -9.96 -14.82
CA ALA A 20 -3.14 -8.82 -14.95
C ALA A 20 -2.74 -8.27 -13.57
N GLN A 21 -3.71 -8.12 -12.67
CA GLN A 21 -3.47 -7.74 -11.28
C GLN A 21 -2.53 -8.73 -10.57
N LYS A 22 -2.73 -10.04 -10.73
CA LYS A 22 -1.86 -11.08 -10.15
C LYS A 22 -0.43 -10.97 -10.66
N LYS A 23 -0.22 -10.77 -11.96
CA LYS A 23 1.11 -10.57 -12.56
C LYS A 23 1.81 -9.35 -11.99
N LEU A 24 1.10 -8.21 -11.91
CA LEU A 24 1.65 -7.00 -11.31
C LEU A 24 2.00 -7.24 -9.84
N TRP A 25 1.04 -7.76 -9.06
CA TRP A 25 1.22 -8.05 -7.64
C TRP A 25 2.42 -8.95 -7.36
N ASP A 26 2.54 -10.06 -8.09
CA ASP A 26 3.66 -11.00 -7.91
C ASP A 26 5.02 -10.37 -8.25
N ALA A 27 5.06 -9.28 -9.04
CA ALA A 27 6.28 -8.55 -9.37
C ALA A 27 6.66 -7.44 -8.36
N ILE A 28 5.68 -6.86 -7.66
CA ILE A 28 5.91 -5.71 -6.75
C ILE A 28 5.84 -6.08 -5.28
N ARG A 29 5.23 -7.21 -4.93
CA ARG A 29 5.04 -7.62 -3.54
C ARG A 29 6.37 -7.90 -2.85
N ILE A 30 6.41 -7.60 -1.57
CA ILE A 30 7.48 -7.99 -0.65
C ILE A 30 6.87 -8.77 0.52
N ASN A 31 7.71 -9.34 1.38
CA ASN A 31 7.23 -9.81 2.66
C ASN A 31 6.74 -8.60 3.47
N PRO A 32 5.64 -8.72 4.25
CA PRO A 32 5.18 -7.62 5.08
C PRO A 32 6.26 -7.11 6.02
N GLU A 33 6.53 -5.82 5.97
CA GLU A 33 7.51 -5.15 6.82
C GLU A 33 6.85 -3.98 7.54
N LYS A 34 7.21 -3.74 8.81
CA LYS A 34 6.79 -2.51 9.50
C LYS A 34 7.77 -1.40 9.20
N TRP A 35 7.28 -0.34 8.57
CA TRP A 35 8.05 0.87 8.29
C TRP A 35 7.62 1.99 9.24
N THR A 36 8.55 2.89 9.51
CA THR A 36 8.30 4.06 10.36
C THR A 36 7.61 5.14 9.55
N HIS A 37 6.69 5.87 10.18
CA HIS A 37 6.14 7.10 9.64
C HIS A 37 6.29 8.19 10.69
N HIS A 38 7.10 9.20 10.41
CA HIS A 38 7.31 10.32 11.30
C HIS A 38 6.14 11.31 11.15
N SER A 39 5.04 11.05 11.86
CA SER A 39 3.96 12.02 12.01
C SER A 39 4.33 13.07 13.06
N LEU A 40 3.74 14.26 12.96
CA LEU A 40 3.97 15.37 13.90
C LEU A 40 3.58 15.05 15.37
N ASP A 41 2.81 13.98 15.58
CA ASP A 41 2.23 13.60 16.87
C ASP A 41 3.11 12.64 17.70
N ASP A 42 4.37 12.42 17.32
CA ASP A 42 5.38 11.65 18.09
C ASP A 42 4.96 10.20 18.45
N ARG A 43 3.99 9.66 17.70
CA ARG A 43 3.57 8.26 17.84
C ARG A 43 4.28 7.43 16.78
N GLU A 44 5.31 6.69 17.19
CA GLU A 44 5.93 5.64 16.39
C GLU A 44 4.97 4.46 16.21
N ASN A 45 3.98 4.61 15.34
CA ASN A 45 3.15 3.50 14.90
C ASN A 45 3.71 2.97 13.59
N GLY A 46 4.30 1.77 13.65
CA GLY A 46 4.82 1.10 12.46
C GLY A 46 3.68 0.76 11.49
N ILE A 47 3.79 1.24 10.26
CA ILE A 47 2.85 1.00 9.17
C ILE A 47 3.32 -0.24 8.41
N TRP A 48 2.41 -1.14 8.09
CA TRP A 48 2.76 -2.31 7.30
C TRP A 48 2.97 -1.92 5.85
N VAL A 49 4.08 -2.36 5.26
CA VAL A 49 4.40 -2.21 3.84
C VAL A 49 4.45 -3.60 3.21
N VAL A 50 3.74 -3.78 2.10
CA VAL A 50 3.53 -5.09 1.47
C VAL A 50 3.95 -5.14 0.00
N ALA A 51 4.22 -3.99 -0.62
CA ALA A 51 4.76 -3.92 -1.99
C ALA A 51 5.52 -2.62 -2.24
N LEU A 52 6.43 -2.65 -3.21
CA LEU A 52 7.24 -1.52 -3.65
C LEU A 52 7.11 -1.32 -5.16
N ILE A 53 6.85 -0.08 -5.59
CA ILE A 53 6.84 0.27 -7.00
C ILE A 53 7.30 1.71 -7.22
N GLY A 54 8.36 1.90 -8.00
CA GLY A 54 8.98 3.21 -8.22
C GLY A 54 9.39 3.87 -6.90
N ARG A 55 8.85 5.06 -6.61
CA ARG A 55 9.06 5.82 -5.37
C ARG A 55 7.87 5.75 -4.41
N SER A 56 7.11 4.66 -4.49
CA SER A 56 5.90 4.45 -3.69
C SER A 56 5.82 3.04 -3.16
N VAL A 57 5.04 2.89 -2.09
CA VAL A 57 4.77 1.61 -1.43
C VAL A 57 3.27 1.34 -1.41
N VAL A 58 2.89 0.07 -1.36
CA VAL A 58 1.55 -0.31 -0.89
C VAL A 58 1.65 -0.57 0.61
N SER A 59 0.87 0.18 1.36
CA SER A 59 0.86 0.14 2.82
C SER A 59 -0.51 -0.27 3.35
N TYR A 60 -0.53 -0.93 4.51
CA TYR A 60 -1.74 -1.22 5.28
C TYR A 60 -1.70 -0.42 6.59
N ASN A 61 -2.74 0.38 6.83
CA ASN A 61 -2.88 1.22 8.01
C ASN A 61 -3.87 0.58 9.01
N ASP A 62 -3.39 0.34 10.23
CA ASP A 62 -4.20 -0.23 11.32
C ASP A 62 -5.34 0.70 11.78
N PHE A 63 -5.19 2.01 11.64
CA PHE A 63 -6.21 2.99 12.05
C PHE A 63 -7.36 3.09 11.05
N GLU A 64 -7.05 2.92 9.76
CA GLU A 64 -8.02 3.04 8.66
C GLU A 64 -8.56 1.69 8.19
N HIS A 65 -7.96 0.59 8.63
CA HIS A 65 -8.33 -0.77 8.26
C HIS A 65 -8.33 -1.01 6.74
N GLY A 66 -7.36 -0.47 6.02
CA GLY A 66 -7.30 -0.57 4.57
C GLY A 66 -5.89 -0.46 3.99
N PHE A 67 -5.81 -0.75 2.70
CA PHE A 67 -4.62 -0.60 1.89
C PHE A 67 -4.65 0.73 1.14
N ASP A 68 -3.49 1.36 1.06
CA ASP A 68 -3.30 2.50 0.18
C ASP A 68 -1.88 2.57 -0.39
N ARG A 69 -1.68 3.53 -1.28
CA ARG A 69 -0.39 3.86 -1.85
C ARG A 69 0.23 5.07 -1.16
N SER A 70 1.34 4.83 -0.48
CA SER A 70 2.11 5.85 0.22
C SER A 70 3.41 6.18 -0.52
N SER A 71 3.98 7.35 -0.29
CA SER A 71 5.27 7.74 -0.85
C SER A 71 6.40 7.45 0.14
N PHE A 72 7.59 7.16 -0.37
CA PHE A 72 8.78 7.02 0.45
C PHE A 72 9.99 7.68 -0.23
N ILE A 73 10.92 8.17 0.60
CA ILE A 73 12.21 8.70 0.14
C ILE A 73 13.35 7.72 0.47
N LYS A 74 13.22 7.02 1.59
CA LYS A 74 14.21 6.07 2.11
C LYS A 74 13.52 4.77 2.49
N TYR A 75 14.15 3.64 2.19
CA TYR A 75 13.64 2.34 2.59
C TYR A 75 13.45 2.27 4.11
N GLY A 76 12.30 1.75 4.55
CA GLY A 76 11.95 1.67 5.97
C GLY A 76 11.23 2.90 6.54
N GLU A 77 11.04 3.96 5.73
CA GLU A 77 10.47 5.24 6.16
C GLU A 77 9.45 5.76 5.16
N ILE A 78 8.19 5.88 5.60
CA ILE A 78 7.10 6.46 4.79
C ILE A 78 7.13 7.98 4.95
N SER A 79 7.29 8.69 3.83
CA SER A 79 7.32 10.15 3.81
C SER A 79 5.92 10.76 3.85
N GLU A 80 4.99 10.23 3.07
CA GLU A 80 3.60 10.69 3.06
C GLU A 80 2.69 9.47 3.01
N LEU A 81 1.77 9.40 3.97
CA LEU A 81 0.71 8.40 3.95
C LEU A 81 -0.30 8.76 2.87
N GLY A 82 -0.72 7.73 2.15
CA GLY A 82 -1.99 7.79 1.45
C GLY A 82 -3.17 7.68 2.43
N TRP A 83 -4.35 8.13 2.00
CA TRP A 83 -5.61 8.11 2.77
C TRP A 83 -6.64 7.20 2.09
N GLY A 84 -6.29 5.92 1.95
CA GLY A 84 -7.10 4.91 1.27
C GLY A 84 -7.57 3.82 2.22
N GLN A 85 -8.87 3.60 2.25
CA GLN A 85 -9.53 2.46 2.91
C GLN A 85 -9.84 1.33 1.92
N ALA A 86 -9.00 1.21 0.87
CA ALA A 86 -9.27 0.28 -0.21
C ALA A 86 -8.87 -1.15 0.16
N ASP A 87 -9.55 -2.12 -0.44
CA ASP A 87 -9.05 -3.48 -0.49
C ASP A 87 -7.78 -3.55 -1.36
N LEU A 88 -6.87 -4.45 -1.04
CA LEU A 88 -5.59 -4.58 -1.75
C LEU A 88 -5.77 -4.79 -3.27
N ASP A 89 -6.78 -5.56 -3.70
CA ASP A 89 -7.04 -5.78 -5.12
C ASP A 89 -7.46 -4.50 -5.85
N VAL A 90 -8.19 -3.60 -5.18
CA VAL A 90 -8.53 -2.28 -5.69
C VAL A 90 -7.29 -1.39 -5.79
N THR A 91 -6.44 -1.37 -4.74
CA THR A 91 -5.16 -0.62 -4.78
C THR A 91 -4.25 -1.11 -5.90
N VAL A 92 -4.15 -2.43 -6.13
CA VAL A 92 -3.39 -3.00 -7.24
C VAL A 92 -4.00 -2.63 -8.60
N GLN A 93 -5.34 -2.58 -8.71
CA GLN A 93 -6.00 -2.12 -9.94
C GLN A 93 -5.66 -0.65 -10.24
N HIS A 94 -5.64 0.20 -9.22
CA HIS A 94 -5.23 1.60 -9.39
C HIS A 94 -3.80 1.68 -9.93
N ILE A 95 -2.86 0.95 -9.33
CA ILE A 95 -1.46 0.91 -9.81
C ILE A 95 -1.39 0.41 -11.26
N LEU A 96 -2.13 -0.63 -11.60
CA LEU A 96 -2.18 -1.15 -12.96
C LEU A 96 -2.66 -0.08 -13.95
N ASN A 97 -3.78 0.59 -13.64
CA ASN A 97 -4.31 1.67 -14.47
C ASN A 97 -3.29 2.80 -14.64
N GLU A 98 -2.60 3.19 -13.56
CA GLU A 98 -1.58 4.24 -13.62
C GLU A 98 -0.41 3.90 -14.53
N LEU A 99 0.04 2.64 -14.51
CA LEU A 99 1.11 2.17 -15.40
C LEU A 99 0.66 2.18 -16.87
N GLU A 100 -0.63 1.95 -17.13
CA GLU A 100 -1.20 1.97 -18.48
C GLU A 100 -1.41 3.40 -19.02
N ILE A 101 -1.86 4.34 -18.18
CA ILE A 101 -2.23 5.70 -18.62
C ILE A 101 -1.18 6.78 -18.31
N GLY A 102 -0.19 6.48 -17.48
CA GLY A 102 0.91 7.36 -17.12
C GLY A 102 0.61 8.43 -16.05
N HIS A 103 -0.54 8.36 -15.36
CA HIS A 103 -0.90 9.29 -14.28
C HIS A 103 -1.81 8.65 -13.21
N PRO A 104 -1.84 9.19 -11.97
CA PRO A 104 -2.66 8.67 -10.87
C PRO A 104 -4.15 8.57 -11.15
N THR A 105 -4.76 7.42 -10.82
CA THR A 105 -6.22 7.23 -10.87
C THR A 105 -6.87 7.20 -9.48
N ALA A 106 -6.09 6.94 -8.43
CA ALA A 106 -6.58 7.04 -7.06
C ALA A 106 -6.63 8.52 -6.61
N PRO A 107 -7.62 8.92 -5.79
CA PRO A 107 -7.65 10.26 -5.20
C PRO A 107 -6.39 10.48 -4.35
N ARG A 108 -5.64 11.55 -4.62
CA ARG A 108 -4.62 12.03 -3.69
C ARG A 108 -5.30 13.03 -2.74
N VAL A 109 -5.57 12.62 -1.51
CA VAL A 109 -5.94 13.58 -0.48
C VAL A 109 -4.64 14.15 0.08
N SER A 110 -4.12 15.20 -0.57
CA SER A 110 -3.17 16.08 0.10
C SER A 110 -3.94 16.87 1.16
N SER A 111 -3.50 16.84 2.41
CA SER A 111 -3.99 17.79 3.40
C SER A 111 -3.79 19.23 2.87
N PRO A 112 -4.74 20.14 3.12
CA PRO A 112 -4.68 21.52 2.63
C PRO A 112 -3.50 22.31 3.20
#